data_AF-A0A1C5YG86-F1
#
_entry.id   AF-A0A1C5YG86-F1
#
_cell.length_a   1.000
_cell.length_b   1.000
_cell.length_c   1.000
_cell.angle_alpha   90.00
_cell.angle_beta   90.00
_cell.angle_gamma   90.00
#
_symmetry.space_group_name_H-M   'P 1'
#
loop_
_entity.id
_entity.type
_entity.pdbx_description
1 polymer ?
#
loop_
_entity_poly.entity_id
_entity_poly.type
_entity_poly.pdbx_seq_one_letter_code
_entity_poly.pdbx_strand_id
1 'polypeptide(L)'
;MINFNIEKGLIEYYYCFDLIDKKNINKVSKLLDKSLCNIIYKKGKSCFIKKEYDNYYKQQVRNLEPKAEEIATTIEESCKRDGSNYKSKVKYTNKDIEDIDYNGTLDEIDFNININFDDDKFSIYLTSRENDLILQKLDEFYYILNEDSRYLGVENILDIFFLHPIALIDSECVEKNNYIFITATLHSSGQLILKYSIDISNESSDKLYDIKILDKFTAKVPNILLDKNILGYSSEIVTLEYAINMYNKHIMDILRIRMKPLINKPICFENIILGEYEKMPQNFNSISKDMKEALFFIVNRPYGYLNERNKEDYEKFIDSRYNISRYLGLFSGTMGRTLTLYNKDYSLISSDVTDKIPNKCILASTSTSAIIKLLLIKRTSYEHIIREVLTESCSIRHMRELQKKILLAENYNFLNLKTSFGSIKNLYNHLENNMTDFFPKDELDRKLNLYTAILNNEENIEKDRFGSRVSLMGVIVTLIFGISGIERLTDVGYVNTSHIIDNLYGSGTSNELKMNIINFKNNFLALENVSIDFILWLILCIFVIIFFYKDKIVRSIKDVYEILKYLIIEITRYFKNKFIS
;
A
#
# COMPACT_ATOMS: atom_id res chain seq x y z
N MET A 1 9.85 -11.05 34.18
CA MET A 1 8.78 -10.93 33.17
C MET A 1 7.71 -11.93 33.56
N ILE A 2 6.47 -11.47 33.76
CA ILE A 2 5.38 -12.36 34.18
C ILE A 2 4.64 -12.80 32.94
N ASN A 3 4.49 -14.12 32.80
CA ASN A 3 3.84 -14.75 31.66
C ASN A 3 2.46 -15.24 32.08
N PHE A 4 1.54 -15.30 31.12
CA PHE A 4 0.22 -15.88 31.30
C PHE A 4 -0.07 -16.86 30.16
N ASN A 5 -0.92 -17.86 30.42
CA ASN A 5 -1.30 -18.81 29.38
C ASN A 5 -2.37 -18.22 28.45
N ILE A 6 -2.24 -18.45 27.15
CA ILE A 6 -3.21 -18.13 26.11
C ILE A 6 -3.90 -19.43 25.75
N GLU A 7 -5.17 -19.54 26.10
CA GLU A 7 -5.98 -20.73 25.83
C GLU A 7 -6.41 -20.74 24.36
N LYS A 8 -6.83 -19.58 23.83
CA LYS A 8 -7.26 -19.43 22.43
C LYS A 8 -6.95 -18.02 21.90
N GLY A 9 -6.30 -17.94 20.75
CA GLY A 9 -5.99 -16.69 20.07
C GLY A 9 -5.81 -16.85 18.57
N LEU A 10 -5.55 -15.73 17.90
CA LEU A 10 -5.29 -15.63 16.47
C LEU A 10 -4.19 -14.59 16.22
N ILE A 11 -3.21 -14.92 15.39
CA ILE A 11 -2.20 -13.98 14.90
C ILE A 11 -2.44 -13.75 13.41
N GLU A 12 -2.50 -12.48 13.02
CA GLU A 12 -2.73 -12.08 11.65
C GLU A 12 -1.56 -11.25 11.13
N TYR A 13 -0.92 -11.73 10.07
CA TYR A 13 0.10 -10.96 9.34
C TYR A 13 -0.49 -10.45 8.04
N TYR A 14 -0.44 -9.14 7.86
CA TYR A 14 -0.88 -8.47 6.64
C TYR A 14 0.34 -8.00 5.85
N TYR A 15 0.45 -8.40 4.60
CA TYR A 15 1.51 -7.98 3.68
C TYR A 15 0.91 -7.23 2.50
N CYS A 16 1.34 -5.97 2.31
CA CYS A 16 0.82 -5.12 1.26
C CYS A 16 1.80 -4.98 0.09
N PHE A 17 1.31 -5.27 -1.12
CA PHE A 17 2.02 -5.17 -2.38
C PHE A 17 1.41 -4.04 -3.22
N ASP A 18 2.21 -3.02 -3.55
CA ASP A 18 1.78 -1.87 -4.35
C ASP A 18 2.14 -2.07 -5.83
N LEU A 19 1.12 -2.09 -6.70
CA LEU A 19 1.32 -2.26 -8.14
C LEU A 19 1.83 -0.95 -8.76
N ILE A 20 2.93 -1.00 -9.51
CA ILE A 20 3.49 0.18 -10.20
C ILE A 20 2.51 0.78 -11.21
N ASP A 21 1.82 -0.05 -12.00
CA ASP A 21 0.90 0.41 -13.05
C ASP A 21 -0.52 -0.10 -12.79
N LYS A 22 -1.39 0.83 -12.38
CA LYS A 22 -2.81 0.58 -12.12
C LYS A 22 -3.58 0.12 -13.36
N LYS A 23 -3.09 0.39 -14.58
CA LYS A 23 -3.72 -0.11 -15.82
C LYS A 23 -3.68 -1.64 -15.90
N ASN A 24 -2.74 -2.29 -15.21
CA ASN A 24 -2.61 -3.74 -15.20
C ASN A 24 -3.42 -4.43 -14.10
N ILE A 25 -4.22 -3.71 -13.33
CA ILE A 25 -4.93 -4.27 -12.17
C ILE A 25 -5.89 -5.41 -12.56
N ASN A 26 -6.60 -5.27 -13.68
CA ASN A 26 -7.48 -6.32 -14.22
C ASN A 26 -6.69 -7.54 -14.73
N LYS A 27 -5.45 -7.32 -15.20
CA LYS A 27 -4.55 -8.40 -15.62
C LYS A 27 -4.07 -9.18 -14.40
N VAL A 28 -3.72 -8.49 -13.31
CA VAL A 28 -3.35 -9.09 -12.02
C VAL A 28 -4.48 -9.97 -11.48
N SER A 29 -5.70 -9.43 -11.41
CA SER A 29 -6.88 -10.19 -10.99
C SER A 29 -7.02 -11.48 -11.79
N LYS A 30 -6.97 -11.39 -13.13
CA LYS A 30 -7.06 -12.57 -14.02
C LYS A 30 -5.91 -13.58 -13.84
N LEU A 31 -4.69 -13.13 -13.53
CA LEU A 31 -3.54 -14.01 -13.33
C LEU A 31 -3.69 -14.81 -12.03
N LEU A 32 -4.05 -14.15 -10.93
CA LEU A 32 -4.29 -14.82 -9.65
C LEU A 32 -5.51 -15.74 -9.72
N ASP A 33 -6.59 -15.29 -10.37
CA ASP A 33 -7.82 -16.09 -10.51
C ASP A 33 -7.58 -17.37 -11.31
N LYS A 34 -6.73 -17.33 -12.35
CA LYS A 34 -6.34 -18.52 -13.14
C LYS A 34 -5.28 -19.40 -12.46
N SER A 35 -4.51 -18.86 -11.52
CA SER A 35 -3.47 -19.62 -10.85
C SER A 35 -4.07 -20.74 -9.99
N LEU A 36 -3.39 -21.88 -9.92
CA LEU A 36 -3.70 -22.92 -8.93
C LEU A 36 -3.46 -22.44 -7.50
N CYS A 37 -2.77 -21.32 -7.30
CA CYS A 37 -2.64 -20.66 -5.99
C CYS A 37 -3.97 -20.22 -5.39
N ASN A 38 -4.93 -19.79 -6.21
CA ASN A 38 -6.27 -19.46 -5.75
C ASN A 38 -7.15 -20.72 -5.76
N ILE A 39 -7.71 -21.12 -4.61
CA ILE A 39 -8.54 -22.31 -4.45
C ILE A 39 -9.97 -22.05 -4.93
N ILE A 40 -10.43 -20.80 -4.87
CA ILE A 40 -11.81 -20.46 -5.20
C ILE A 40 -11.95 -19.92 -6.63
N TYR A 41 -13.14 -20.05 -7.21
CA TYR A 41 -13.56 -19.28 -8.38
C TYR A 41 -14.84 -18.51 -8.06
N LYS A 42 -15.03 -17.36 -8.71
CA LYS A 42 -16.19 -16.50 -8.52
C LYS A 42 -17.25 -16.76 -9.58
N LYS A 43 -18.52 -16.79 -9.17
CA LYS A 43 -19.69 -16.80 -10.07
C LYS A 43 -20.74 -15.83 -9.53
N GLY A 44 -20.81 -14.64 -10.13
CA GLY A 44 -21.64 -13.56 -9.60
C GLY A 44 -21.09 -13.07 -8.26
N LYS A 45 -21.95 -13.00 -7.23
CA LYS A 45 -21.57 -12.61 -5.86
C LYS A 45 -21.10 -13.77 -4.98
N SER A 46 -21.17 -15.00 -5.48
CA SER A 46 -20.76 -16.21 -4.76
C SER A 46 -19.37 -16.65 -5.22
N CYS A 47 -18.60 -17.30 -4.36
CA CYS A 47 -17.43 -18.07 -4.79
C CYS A 47 -17.57 -19.52 -4.30
N PHE A 48 -16.83 -20.37 -4.98
CA PHE A 48 -16.92 -21.82 -4.85
C PHE A 48 -15.51 -22.39 -4.95
N ILE A 49 -15.28 -23.54 -4.31
CA ILE A 49 -14.02 -24.27 -4.49
C ILE A 49 -13.88 -24.68 -5.96
N LYS A 50 -12.69 -24.47 -6.53
CA LYS A 50 -12.34 -24.87 -7.89
C LYS A 50 -12.43 -26.38 -8.08
N LYS A 51 -12.81 -26.78 -9.28
CA LYS A 51 -12.99 -28.19 -9.65
C LYS A 51 -11.72 -29.01 -9.46
N GLU A 52 -10.55 -28.42 -9.70
CA GLU A 52 -9.24 -29.05 -9.49
C GLU A 52 -9.04 -29.44 -8.03
N TYR A 53 -9.43 -28.57 -7.09
CA TYR A 53 -9.36 -28.83 -5.65
C TYR A 53 -10.46 -29.79 -5.17
N ASP A 54 -11.69 -29.63 -5.66
CA ASP A 54 -12.78 -30.59 -5.39
C ASP A 54 -12.42 -32.01 -5.83
N ASN A 55 -11.77 -32.16 -7.00
CA ASN A 55 -11.25 -33.45 -7.46
C ASN A 55 -10.12 -33.97 -6.57
N TYR A 56 -9.22 -33.10 -6.12
CA TYR A 56 -8.11 -33.45 -5.22
C TYR A 56 -8.64 -34.00 -3.88
N TYR A 57 -9.58 -33.31 -3.24
CA TYR A 57 -10.19 -33.80 -1.99
C TYR A 57 -10.94 -35.11 -2.19
N LYS A 58 -11.69 -35.27 -3.29
CA LYS A 58 -12.34 -36.54 -3.63
C LYS A 58 -11.34 -37.68 -3.84
N GLN A 59 -10.19 -37.39 -4.46
CA GLN A 59 -9.15 -38.39 -4.64
C GLN A 59 -8.51 -38.80 -3.30
N GLN A 60 -8.27 -37.85 -2.39
CA GLN A 60 -7.80 -38.17 -1.03
C GLN A 60 -8.79 -39.11 -0.32
N VAL A 61 -10.08 -38.81 -0.37
CA VAL A 61 -11.13 -39.67 0.21
C VAL A 61 -11.13 -41.07 -0.43
N ARG A 62 -11.07 -41.15 -1.77
CA ARG A 62 -11.03 -42.43 -2.51
C ARG A 62 -9.88 -43.34 -2.12
N ASN A 63 -8.69 -42.77 -1.93
CA ASN A 63 -7.50 -43.54 -1.55
C ASN A 63 -7.64 -44.21 -0.17
N LEU A 64 -8.65 -43.83 0.62
CA LEU A 64 -8.90 -44.30 1.98
C LEU A 64 -10.21 -45.08 2.11
N GLU A 65 -10.97 -45.25 1.02
CA GLU A 65 -12.17 -46.10 0.97
C GLU A 65 -11.94 -47.52 1.55
N PRO A 66 -10.80 -48.21 1.31
CA PRO A 66 -10.55 -49.53 1.90
C PRO A 66 -10.57 -49.56 3.43
N LYS A 67 -10.10 -48.49 4.10
CA LYS A 67 -10.14 -48.39 5.57
C LYS A 67 -11.57 -48.24 6.09
N ALA A 68 -12.44 -47.54 5.35
CA ALA A 68 -13.84 -47.39 5.73
C ALA A 68 -14.63 -48.69 5.53
N GLU A 69 -14.30 -49.47 4.50
CA GLU A 69 -14.85 -50.83 4.31
C GLU A 69 -14.46 -51.77 5.46
N GLU A 70 -13.23 -51.65 5.99
CA GLU A 70 -12.77 -52.40 7.16
C GLU A 70 -13.56 -52.02 8.43
N ILE A 71 -13.78 -50.72 8.66
CA ILE A 71 -14.62 -50.23 9.78
C ILE A 71 -16.06 -50.74 9.64
N ALA A 72 -16.65 -50.67 8.44
CA ALA A 72 -17.99 -51.17 8.18
C ALA A 72 -18.12 -52.66 8.52
N THR A 73 -17.14 -53.46 8.09
CA THR A 73 -17.10 -54.91 8.37
C THR A 73 -17.04 -55.17 9.87
N THR A 74 -16.20 -54.42 10.59
CA THR A 74 -16.04 -54.56 12.05
C THR A 74 -17.34 -54.24 12.80
N ILE A 75 -18.07 -53.20 12.38
CA ILE A 75 -19.36 -52.81 12.97
C ILE A 75 -20.41 -53.90 12.68
N GLU A 76 -20.49 -54.39 11.44
CA GLU A 76 -21.42 -55.47 11.09
C GLU A 76 -21.20 -56.73 11.93
N GLU A 77 -19.94 -57.13 12.10
CA GLU A 77 -19.59 -58.29 12.92
C GLU A 77 -19.95 -58.09 14.38
N SER A 78 -19.76 -56.89 14.92
CA SER A 78 -20.10 -56.55 16.31
C SER A 78 -21.62 -56.58 16.52
N CYS A 79 -22.39 -55.95 15.62
CA CYS A 79 -23.85 -55.96 15.66
C CYS A 79 -24.43 -57.38 15.58
N LYS A 80 -23.84 -58.26 14.74
CA LYS A 80 -24.23 -59.68 14.63
C LYS A 80 -24.00 -60.44 15.93
N ARG A 81 -22.90 -60.17 16.66
CA ARG A 81 -22.62 -60.79 17.96
C ARG A 81 -23.65 -60.40 19.02
N ASP A 82 -24.15 -59.18 18.96
CA ASP A 82 -25.15 -58.64 19.89
C ASP A 82 -26.61 -58.96 19.50
N GLY A 83 -26.84 -59.80 18.49
CA GLY A 83 -28.18 -60.24 18.07
C GLY A 83 -28.99 -59.19 17.29
N SER A 84 -28.33 -58.11 16.86
CA SER A 84 -28.94 -57.03 16.06
C SER A 84 -28.63 -57.22 14.56
N ASN A 85 -29.67 -57.14 13.71
CA ASN A 85 -29.56 -57.39 12.26
C ASN A 85 -29.39 -56.09 11.46
N TYR A 86 -28.37 -55.28 11.78
CA TYR A 86 -28.03 -54.10 10.99
C TYR A 86 -27.46 -54.49 9.63
N LYS A 87 -27.94 -53.87 8.54
CA LYS A 87 -27.34 -54.01 7.19
C LYS A 87 -26.55 -52.75 6.84
N SER A 88 -25.30 -52.90 6.38
CA SER A 88 -24.53 -51.73 5.94
C SER A 88 -25.09 -51.12 4.66
N LYS A 89 -25.02 -49.80 4.57
CA LYS A 89 -25.04 -49.08 3.30
C LYS A 89 -23.97 -48.01 3.34
N VAL A 90 -22.79 -48.32 2.81
CA VAL A 90 -21.73 -47.32 2.63
C VAL A 90 -22.21 -46.32 1.58
N LYS A 91 -22.45 -45.08 2.00
CA LYS A 91 -22.85 -43.97 1.14
C LYS A 91 -21.75 -42.92 1.15
N TYR A 92 -21.01 -42.88 0.05
CA TYR A 92 -20.02 -41.85 -0.22
C TYR A 92 -20.75 -40.56 -0.64
N THR A 93 -21.14 -39.73 0.33
CA THR A 93 -21.82 -38.46 0.04
C THR A 93 -21.07 -37.27 0.62
N ASN A 94 -20.87 -36.27 -0.23
CA ASN A 94 -20.18 -35.01 0.05
C ASN A 94 -21.16 -33.96 0.63
N LYS A 95 -22.00 -34.34 1.60
CA LYS A 95 -23.00 -33.44 2.19
C LYS A 95 -22.99 -33.50 3.71
N ASP A 96 -23.10 -32.30 4.28
CA ASP A 96 -23.15 -31.91 5.70
C ASP A 96 -23.71 -32.98 6.63
N ILE A 97 -23.00 -33.18 7.74
CA ILE A 97 -23.31 -34.16 8.77
C ILE A 97 -23.28 -33.47 10.12
N GLU A 98 -24.34 -33.70 10.89
CA GLU A 98 -24.44 -33.34 12.31
C GLU A 98 -23.55 -34.25 13.17
N ASP A 99 -22.97 -33.67 14.22
CA ASP A 99 -21.95 -34.25 15.10
C ASP A 99 -22.35 -35.61 15.72
N ILE A 100 -21.47 -36.61 15.59
CA ILE A 100 -21.42 -37.78 16.48
C ILE A 100 -19.96 -38.05 16.84
N ASP A 101 -19.63 -37.90 18.12
CA ASP A 101 -18.30 -38.14 18.69
C ASP A 101 -17.94 -39.63 18.68
N TYR A 102 -16.84 -39.99 18.00
CA TYR A 102 -16.21 -41.30 18.16
C TYR A 102 -14.82 -41.12 18.80
N ASN A 103 -14.68 -41.60 20.05
CA ASN A 103 -13.43 -41.63 20.79
C ASN A 103 -12.64 -42.91 20.46
N GLY A 104 -11.93 -42.88 19.32
CA GLY A 104 -10.91 -43.88 18.98
C GLY A 104 -9.60 -43.18 18.61
N THR A 105 -8.50 -43.54 19.28
CA THR A 105 -7.15 -43.07 18.95
C THR A 105 -6.67 -43.75 17.67
N LEU A 106 -6.81 -43.04 16.54
CA LEU A 106 -6.16 -43.37 15.28
C LEU A 106 -5.04 -42.36 15.08
N ASP A 107 -3.84 -42.76 15.48
CA ASP A 107 -2.62 -42.10 15.07
C ASP A 107 -2.56 -42.16 13.52
N GLU A 108 -2.44 -40.98 12.88
CA GLU A 108 -2.40 -40.74 11.42
C GLU A 108 -3.72 -40.90 10.64
N ILE A 109 -4.70 -39.99 10.83
CA ILE A 109 -5.89 -39.92 9.97
C ILE A 109 -6.30 -38.48 9.58
N ASP A 110 -6.06 -38.15 8.29
CA ASP A 110 -6.39 -36.90 7.57
C ASP A 110 -7.87 -36.79 7.13
N PHE A 111 -8.79 -37.51 7.77
CA PHE A 111 -10.20 -37.54 7.37
C PHE A 111 -11.14 -37.65 8.57
N ASN A 112 -12.35 -37.11 8.40
CA ASN A 112 -13.43 -37.27 9.38
C ASN A 112 -14.30 -38.46 8.96
N ILE A 113 -14.67 -39.30 9.94
CA ILE A 113 -15.55 -40.44 9.76
C ILE A 113 -16.79 -40.20 10.58
N ASN A 114 -17.95 -40.08 9.93
CA ASN A 114 -19.23 -40.01 10.62
C ASN A 114 -20.03 -41.27 10.33
N ILE A 115 -20.63 -41.83 11.38
CA ILE A 115 -21.41 -43.07 11.29
C ILE A 115 -22.81 -42.75 11.79
N ASN A 116 -23.79 -42.78 10.88
CA ASN A 116 -25.19 -42.59 11.25
C ASN A 116 -25.88 -43.94 11.34
N PHE A 117 -26.62 -44.14 12.43
CA PHE A 117 -27.44 -45.33 12.67
C PHE A 117 -28.93 -44.97 12.49
N ASP A 118 -29.61 -45.71 11.63
CA ASP A 118 -31.08 -45.76 11.49
C ASP A 118 -31.57 -47.13 11.99
N ASP A 119 -32.88 -47.29 12.24
CA ASP A 119 -33.48 -48.49 12.88
C ASP A 119 -32.98 -49.87 12.39
N ASP A 120 -32.62 -50.03 11.11
CA ASP A 120 -32.13 -51.29 10.54
C ASP A 120 -30.82 -51.18 9.74
N LYS A 121 -30.17 -50.00 9.71
CA LYS A 121 -29.01 -49.72 8.85
C LYS A 121 -28.04 -48.74 9.50
N PHE A 122 -26.77 -48.82 9.11
CA PHE A 122 -25.82 -47.74 9.37
C PHE A 122 -25.17 -47.27 8.06
N SER A 123 -24.82 -45.98 8.02
CA SER A 123 -24.13 -45.33 6.90
C SER A 123 -22.83 -44.73 7.40
N ILE A 124 -21.72 -45.02 6.71
CA ILE A 124 -20.42 -44.39 6.95
C ILE A 124 -20.22 -43.29 5.93
N TYR A 125 -19.83 -42.11 6.41
CA TYR A 125 -19.49 -40.96 5.62
C TYR A 125 -18.04 -40.57 5.87
N LEU A 126 -17.33 -40.22 4.79
CA LEU A 126 -15.93 -39.82 4.84
C LEU A 126 -15.78 -38.44 4.19
N THR A 127 -15.13 -37.53 4.89
CA THR A 127 -14.74 -36.23 4.34
C THR A 127 -13.25 -36.01 4.57
N SER A 128 -12.58 -35.39 3.59
CA SER A 128 -11.22 -34.92 3.80
C SER A 128 -11.27 -33.83 4.88
N ARG A 129 -10.49 -33.99 5.94
CA ARG A 129 -10.47 -33.02 7.02
C ARG A 129 -9.99 -31.65 6.54
N GLU A 130 -9.06 -31.64 5.59
CA GLU A 130 -8.60 -30.43 4.91
C GLU A 130 -9.76 -29.70 4.22
N ASN A 131 -10.64 -30.46 3.54
CA ASN A 131 -11.80 -29.90 2.86
C ASN A 131 -12.79 -29.24 3.85
N ASP A 132 -13.10 -29.91 4.97
CA ASP A 132 -14.02 -29.36 5.97
C ASP A 132 -13.47 -28.08 6.60
N LEU A 133 -12.17 -28.06 6.94
CA LEU A 133 -11.50 -26.87 7.46
C LEU A 133 -11.49 -25.72 6.44
N ILE A 134 -11.27 -26.02 5.16
CA ILE A 134 -11.31 -25.01 4.09
C ILE A 134 -12.70 -24.42 3.94
N LEU A 135 -13.75 -25.25 3.97
CA LEU A 135 -15.12 -24.77 3.89
C LEU A 135 -15.47 -23.87 5.08
N GLN A 136 -15.14 -24.28 6.30
CA GLN A 136 -15.33 -23.46 7.49
C GLN A 136 -14.61 -22.11 7.38
N LYS A 137 -13.34 -22.11 6.98
CA LYS A 137 -12.55 -20.87 6.85
C LYS A 137 -12.97 -20.01 5.68
N LEU A 138 -13.56 -20.60 4.65
CA LEU A 138 -14.16 -19.87 3.54
C LEU A 138 -15.39 -19.08 4.00
N ASP A 139 -16.22 -19.65 4.88
CA ASP A 139 -17.36 -18.94 5.48
C ASP A 139 -16.91 -17.80 6.40
N GLU A 140 -15.90 -18.02 7.24
CA GLU A 140 -15.27 -16.97 8.06
C GLU A 140 -14.72 -15.83 7.16
N PHE A 141 -14.06 -16.19 6.06
CA PHE A 141 -13.55 -15.23 5.08
C PHE A 141 -14.66 -14.39 4.46
N TYR A 142 -15.80 -14.99 4.08
CA TYR A 142 -16.93 -14.24 3.54
C TYR A 142 -17.53 -13.27 4.55
N TYR A 143 -17.64 -13.70 5.81
CA TYR A 143 -18.14 -12.83 6.84
C TYR A 143 -17.23 -11.59 7.00
N ILE A 144 -15.92 -11.80 7.13
CA ILE A 144 -14.94 -10.71 7.21
C ILE A 144 -15.03 -9.80 5.98
N LEU A 145 -15.12 -10.38 4.79
CA LEU A 145 -15.19 -9.61 3.56
C LEU A 145 -16.45 -8.74 3.48
N ASN A 146 -17.59 -9.26 3.92
CA ASN A 146 -18.84 -8.50 3.93
C ASN A 146 -18.75 -7.30 4.88
N GLU A 147 -18.15 -7.47 6.06
CA GLU A 147 -17.89 -6.36 6.97
C GLU A 147 -16.86 -5.38 6.41
N ASP A 148 -15.75 -5.87 5.86
CA ASP A 148 -14.76 -5.03 5.18
C ASP A 148 -15.40 -4.21 4.05
N SER A 149 -16.29 -4.81 3.25
CA SER A 149 -16.99 -4.11 2.16
C SER A 149 -17.93 -3.02 2.67
N ARG A 150 -18.58 -3.22 3.81
CA ARG A 150 -19.43 -2.18 4.45
C ARG A 150 -18.60 -0.99 4.90
N TYR A 151 -17.39 -1.24 5.39
CA TYR A 151 -16.56 -0.20 5.98
C TYR A 151 -15.64 0.49 4.98
N LEU A 152 -15.11 -0.25 4.01
CA LEU A 152 -14.23 0.27 2.97
C LEU A 152 -15.01 0.88 1.81
N GLY A 153 -16.28 0.50 1.62
CA GLY A 153 -17.02 0.73 0.38
C GLY A 153 -16.72 -0.36 -0.66
N VAL A 154 -17.77 -0.84 -1.33
CA VAL A 154 -17.67 -1.95 -2.31
C VAL A 154 -16.75 -1.58 -3.47
N GLU A 155 -16.71 -0.30 -3.84
CA GLU A 155 -15.87 0.27 -4.89
C GLU A 155 -14.36 0.20 -4.60
N ASN A 156 -13.98 0.03 -3.33
CA ASN A 156 -12.58 -0.06 -2.91
C ASN A 156 -12.01 -1.47 -2.98
N ILE A 157 -12.86 -2.50 -3.07
CA ILE A 157 -12.45 -3.89 -3.24
C ILE A 157 -12.71 -4.28 -4.70
N LEU A 158 -11.65 -4.44 -5.48
CA LEU A 158 -11.75 -4.86 -6.86
C LEU A 158 -11.92 -6.38 -6.97
N ASP A 159 -11.13 -7.13 -6.20
CA ASP A 159 -11.15 -8.58 -6.27
C ASP A 159 -10.68 -9.24 -4.97
N ILE A 160 -11.01 -10.52 -4.82
CA ILE A 160 -10.76 -11.32 -3.62
C ILE A 160 -10.23 -12.70 -4.00
N PHE A 161 -9.40 -13.26 -3.13
CA PHE A 161 -8.81 -14.58 -3.33
C PHE A 161 -8.71 -15.33 -2.01
N PHE A 162 -8.93 -16.64 -2.10
CA PHE A 162 -8.71 -17.58 -1.00
C PHE A 162 -7.64 -18.55 -1.49
N LEU A 163 -6.44 -18.44 -0.93
CA LEU A 163 -5.24 -19.05 -1.48
C LEU A 163 -4.92 -20.37 -0.77
N HIS A 164 -4.20 -21.27 -1.44
CA HIS A 164 -3.79 -22.58 -0.89
C HIS A 164 -3.12 -22.39 0.46
N PRO A 165 -3.66 -22.95 1.56
CA PRO A 165 -3.07 -22.76 2.88
C PRO A 165 -1.67 -23.38 2.98
N ILE A 166 -0.90 -22.97 3.98
CA ILE A 166 0.36 -23.64 4.36
C ILE A 166 0.04 -24.67 5.44
N ALA A 167 0.53 -25.90 5.31
CA ALA A 167 0.31 -26.94 6.32
C ALA A 167 1.35 -26.83 7.43
N LEU A 168 0.94 -26.90 8.69
CA LEU A 168 1.83 -27.00 9.86
C LEU A 168 2.03 -28.47 10.24
N ILE A 169 3.24 -28.83 10.66
CA ILE A 169 3.63 -30.23 10.89
C ILE A 169 3.84 -30.55 12.36
N ASP A 170 4.41 -29.61 13.12
CA ASP A 170 4.80 -29.89 14.48
C ASP A 170 4.81 -28.62 15.31
N SER A 171 4.01 -28.64 16.37
CA SER A 171 4.27 -27.93 17.61
C SER A 171 3.49 -28.67 18.69
N GLU A 172 4.12 -28.89 19.84
CA GLU A 172 3.50 -29.43 21.07
C GLU A 172 2.20 -28.69 21.51
N CYS A 173 1.80 -27.63 20.78
CA CYS A 173 0.65 -26.77 20.99
C CYS A 173 -0.53 -27.01 20.03
N VAL A 174 -0.45 -28.00 19.13
CA VAL A 174 -1.49 -28.28 18.13
C VAL A 174 -1.90 -29.73 18.17
N GLU A 175 -3.00 -30.01 18.88
CA GLU A 175 -3.77 -31.22 18.63
C GLU A 175 -4.28 -31.14 17.18
N LYS A 176 -3.60 -31.88 16.30
CA LYS A 176 -3.99 -32.22 14.92
C LYS A 176 -3.82 -31.12 13.84
N ASN A 177 -2.92 -31.35 12.88
CA ASN A 177 -2.76 -30.68 11.56
C ASN A 177 -3.43 -29.30 11.40
N ASN A 178 -2.76 -28.24 11.88
CA ASN A 178 -3.22 -26.87 11.65
C ASN A 178 -2.74 -26.33 10.30
N TYR A 179 -3.60 -25.55 9.64
CA TYR A 179 -3.31 -24.85 8.40
C TYR A 179 -3.21 -23.35 8.65
N ILE A 180 -2.30 -22.68 7.96
CA ILE A 180 -2.26 -21.22 7.91
C ILE A 180 -3.05 -20.80 6.69
N PHE A 181 -4.20 -20.20 6.95
CA PHE A 181 -5.10 -19.74 5.92
C PHE A 181 -4.63 -18.41 5.36
N ILE A 182 -4.60 -18.31 4.04
CA ILE A 182 -4.08 -17.17 3.31
C ILE A 182 -5.19 -16.61 2.45
N THR A 183 -5.52 -15.35 2.69
CA THR A 183 -6.52 -14.63 1.92
C THR A 183 -5.87 -13.41 1.27
N ALA A 184 -6.39 -12.98 0.13
CA ALA A 184 -5.91 -11.77 -0.52
C ALA A 184 -7.06 -10.87 -0.96
N THR A 185 -6.87 -9.56 -0.80
CA THR A 185 -7.80 -8.53 -1.27
C THR A 185 -7.06 -7.59 -2.21
N LEU A 186 -7.55 -7.49 -3.44
CA LEU A 186 -7.05 -6.53 -4.44
C LEU A 186 -7.92 -5.28 -4.39
N HIS A 187 -7.31 -4.16 -4.05
CA HIS A 187 -7.98 -2.88 -3.92
C HIS A 187 -7.92 -2.08 -5.22
N SER A 188 -8.99 -1.34 -5.54
CA SER A 188 -9.09 -0.52 -6.75
C SER A 188 -7.98 0.53 -6.86
N SER A 189 -7.38 0.92 -5.74
CA SER A 189 -6.22 1.82 -5.65
C SER A 189 -4.90 1.20 -6.12
N GLY A 190 -4.86 -0.11 -6.40
CA GLY A 190 -3.68 -0.82 -6.93
C GLY A 190 -2.88 -1.59 -5.88
N GLN A 191 -3.42 -1.83 -4.69
CA GLN A 191 -2.75 -2.60 -3.65
C GLN A 191 -3.35 -4.01 -3.55
N LEU A 192 -2.49 -5.03 -3.52
CA LEU A 192 -2.87 -6.39 -3.14
C LEU A 192 -2.42 -6.60 -1.69
N ILE A 193 -3.34 -6.92 -0.80
CA ILE A 193 -3.04 -7.22 0.60
C ILE A 193 -3.24 -8.71 0.83
N LEU A 194 -2.18 -9.40 1.21
CA LEU A 194 -2.24 -10.79 1.70
C LEU A 194 -2.40 -10.78 3.21
N LYS A 195 -3.29 -11.63 3.72
CA LYS A 195 -3.50 -11.86 5.15
C LYS A 195 -3.26 -13.33 5.45
N TYR A 196 -2.28 -13.58 6.31
CA TYR A 196 -1.98 -14.89 6.89
C TYR A 196 -2.65 -14.98 8.25
N SER A 197 -3.43 -16.03 8.49
CA SER A 197 -4.17 -16.23 9.75
C SER A 197 -3.64 -17.49 10.44
N ILE A 198 -3.10 -17.33 11.64
CA ILE A 198 -2.44 -18.39 12.42
C ILE A 198 -3.17 -18.53 13.76
N ASP A 199 -3.89 -19.63 13.93
CA ASP A 199 -4.55 -19.95 15.19
C ASP A 199 -3.50 -20.35 16.25
N ILE A 200 -3.63 -19.80 17.47
CA ILE A 200 -2.76 -20.13 18.61
C ILE A 200 -3.60 -20.67 19.78
N SER A 201 -3.12 -21.72 20.43
CA SER A 201 -3.82 -22.38 21.53
C SER A 201 -2.83 -22.99 22.50
N ASN A 202 -3.12 -22.88 23.80
CA ASN A 202 -2.29 -23.38 24.89
C ASN A 202 -0.83 -22.88 24.80
N GLU A 203 -0.68 -21.57 24.59
CA GLU A 203 0.62 -20.91 24.40
C GLU A 203 0.93 -19.92 25.52
N SER A 204 2.16 -19.94 26.03
CA SER A 204 2.61 -18.93 26.99
C SER A 204 2.82 -17.57 26.29
N SER A 205 2.42 -16.48 26.94
CA SER A 205 2.52 -15.12 26.41
C SER A 205 3.94 -14.70 26.06
N ASP A 206 4.95 -15.37 26.62
CA ASP A 206 6.35 -15.17 26.24
C ASP A 206 6.79 -15.71 24.90
N LYS A 207 5.91 -16.43 24.22
CA LYS A 207 6.15 -16.83 22.84
C LYS A 207 5.78 -15.73 21.86
N LEU A 208 4.79 -14.87 22.18
CA LEU A 208 4.42 -13.67 21.37
C LEU A 208 5.46 -12.55 21.42
N TYR A 209 6.32 -12.67 22.42
CA TYR A 209 7.43 -11.83 22.72
C TYR A 209 8.57 -12.05 21.72
N ASP A 210 9.00 -13.28 21.46
CA ASP A 210 10.15 -13.51 20.60
C ASP A 210 9.83 -13.26 19.12
N ILE A 211 10.75 -12.59 18.42
CA ILE A 211 10.78 -12.48 16.94
C ILE A 211 10.64 -13.89 16.29
N LYS A 212 11.01 -14.92 17.04
CA LYS A 212 11.06 -16.33 16.66
C LYS A 212 9.74 -17.08 16.75
N ILE A 213 8.58 -16.45 16.96
CA ILE A 213 7.33 -17.23 17.00
C ILE A 213 7.12 -17.99 15.68
N LEU A 214 7.47 -17.36 14.55
CA LEU A 214 7.48 -18.02 13.24
C LEU A 214 8.59 -19.09 13.11
N ASP A 215 9.71 -18.94 13.82
CA ASP A 215 10.79 -19.94 13.80
C ASP A 215 10.43 -21.20 14.59
N LYS A 216 9.46 -21.11 15.50
CA LYS A 216 8.98 -22.25 16.30
C LYS A 216 8.07 -23.18 15.50
N PHE A 217 7.42 -22.66 14.47
CA PHE A 217 6.52 -23.46 13.65
C PHE A 217 7.26 -24.05 12.46
N THR A 218 7.11 -25.35 12.28
CA THR A 218 7.52 -26.04 11.07
C THR A 218 6.32 -26.25 10.14
N ALA A 219 6.58 -26.12 8.85
CA ALA A 219 5.56 -26.07 7.83
C ALA A 219 5.96 -26.86 6.58
N LYS A 220 4.93 -27.34 5.89
CA LYS A 220 4.99 -27.87 4.53
C LYS A 220 4.38 -26.85 3.59
N VAL A 221 5.09 -26.53 2.52
CA VAL A 221 4.63 -25.54 1.53
C VAL A 221 3.77 -26.22 0.47
N PRO A 222 2.75 -25.56 -0.07
CA PRO A 222 2.03 -26.07 -1.23
C PRO A 222 2.96 -26.32 -2.42
N ASN A 223 2.81 -27.47 -3.09
CA ASN A 223 3.64 -27.86 -4.26
C ASN A 223 3.54 -26.87 -5.42
N ILE A 224 2.44 -26.12 -5.50
CA ILE A 224 2.25 -25.03 -6.46
C ILE A 224 3.29 -23.91 -6.33
N LEU A 225 3.92 -23.73 -5.15
CA LEU A 225 4.98 -22.74 -4.93
C LEU A 225 6.35 -23.21 -5.46
N LEU A 226 6.47 -24.51 -5.76
CA LEU A 226 7.69 -25.16 -6.24
C LEU A 226 7.66 -25.39 -7.76
N ASP A 227 6.81 -24.67 -8.49
CA ASP A 227 6.57 -24.79 -9.94
C ASP A 227 6.16 -26.19 -10.41
N LYS A 228 5.60 -27.01 -9.50
CA LYS A 228 5.22 -28.39 -9.82
C LYS A 228 3.85 -28.52 -10.51
N ASN A 229 3.02 -27.46 -10.54
CA ASN A 229 1.60 -27.51 -10.99
C ASN A 229 0.81 -28.71 -10.44
N ILE A 230 1.22 -29.20 -9.27
CA ILE A 230 0.66 -30.36 -8.57
C ILE A 230 0.01 -29.85 -7.29
N LEU A 231 -1.20 -30.35 -7.00
CA LEU A 231 -1.91 -30.05 -5.76
C LEU A 231 -1.35 -30.88 -4.59
N GLY A 232 -1.56 -30.40 -3.37
CA GLY A 232 -0.97 -30.94 -2.14
C GLY A 232 0.34 -30.25 -1.76
N TYR A 233 1.07 -30.89 -0.84
CA TYR A 233 2.17 -30.26 -0.11
C TYR A 233 3.54 -30.87 -0.44
N SER A 234 4.58 -30.09 -0.17
CA SER A 234 5.98 -30.54 -0.28
C SER A 234 6.26 -31.74 0.62
N SER A 235 7.23 -32.57 0.23
CA SER A 235 7.81 -33.57 1.11
C SER A 235 8.75 -32.93 2.14
N GLU A 236 9.41 -31.83 1.77
CA GLU A 236 10.34 -31.10 2.63
C GLU A 236 9.60 -30.27 3.68
N ILE A 237 10.19 -30.25 4.89
CA ILE A 237 9.76 -29.47 6.04
C ILE A 237 10.63 -28.22 6.13
N VAL A 238 10.01 -27.06 6.28
CA VAL A 238 10.68 -25.76 6.38
C VAL A 238 10.19 -24.97 7.59
N THR A 239 10.90 -23.91 7.97
CA THR A 239 10.36 -22.97 8.98
C THR A 239 9.17 -22.21 8.41
N LEU A 240 8.25 -21.77 9.26
CA LEU A 240 7.11 -20.98 8.82
C LEU A 240 7.53 -19.63 8.22
N GLU A 241 8.56 -18.99 8.77
CA GLU A 241 9.11 -17.75 8.18
C GLU A 241 9.54 -18.00 6.72
N TYR A 242 10.25 -19.11 6.47
CA TYR A 242 10.67 -19.48 5.12
C TYR A 242 9.46 -19.78 4.22
N ALA A 243 8.45 -20.50 4.72
CA ALA A 243 7.22 -20.78 3.98
C ALA A 243 6.48 -19.50 3.56
N ILE A 244 6.31 -18.54 4.48
CA ILE A 244 5.68 -17.23 4.20
C ILE A 244 6.51 -16.45 3.17
N ASN A 245 7.83 -16.44 3.31
CA ASN A 245 8.72 -15.77 2.36
C ASN A 245 8.64 -16.38 0.95
N MET A 246 8.61 -17.72 0.84
CA MET A 246 8.38 -18.41 -0.43
C MET A 246 7.04 -18.04 -1.05
N TYR A 247 5.98 -18.00 -0.23
CA TYR A 247 4.64 -17.64 -0.68
C TYR A 247 4.59 -16.20 -1.22
N ASN A 248 5.11 -15.25 -0.44
CA ASN A 248 5.20 -13.84 -0.83
C ASN A 248 6.01 -13.69 -2.12
N LYS A 249 7.12 -14.41 -2.27
CA LYS A 249 7.92 -14.42 -3.50
C LYS A 249 7.13 -14.96 -4.69
N HIS A 250 6.45 -16.09 -4.53
CA HIS A 250 5.62 -16.66 -5.58
C HIS A 250 4.51 -15.70 -6.04
N ILE A 251 3.88 -14.98 -5.10
CA ILE A 251 2.92 -13.94 -5.44
C ILE A 251 3.58 -12.81 -6.23
N MET A 252 4.74 -12.32 -5.80
CA MET A 252 5.50 -11.32 -6.57
C MET A 252 5.80 -11.80 -8.01
N ASP A 253 6.18 -13.08 -8.15
CA ASP A 253 6.49 -13.70 -9.45
C ASP A 253 5.24 -13.81 -10.34
N ILE A 254 4.08 -14.22 -9.79
CA ILE A 254 2.79 -14.23 -10.51
C ILE A 254 2.43 -12.83 -10.99
N LEU A 255 2.58 -11.84 -10.10
CA LEU A 255 2.19 -10.47 -10.40
C LEU A 255 3.01 -9.90 -11.55
N ARG A 256 4.25 -10.36 -11.77
CA ARG A 256 5.18 -9.88 -12.82
C ARG A 256 5.32 -8.35 -12.85
N ILE A 257 4.96 -7.68 -11.75
CA ILE A 257 4.92 -6.24 -11.61
C ILE A 257 6.00 -5.91 -10.59
N ARG A 258 7.03 -5.19 -11.05
CA ARG A 258 8.11 -4.70 -10.20
C ARG A 258 7.47 -3.99 -9.01
N MET A 259 7.88 -4.29 -7.78
CA MET A 259 7.59 -3.39 -6.66
C MET A 259 8.22 -2.03 -6.96
N LYS A 260 7.65 -0.94 -6.42
CA LYS A 260 8.24 0.40 -6.62
C LYS A 260 9.75 0.34 -6.31
N PRO A 261 10.59 0.97 -7.15
CA PRO A 261 12.02 1.07 -6.88
C PRO A 261 12.18 1.62 -5.46
N LEU A 262 13.06 1.01 -4.66
CA LEU A 262 13.32 1.30 -3.23
C LEU A 262 12.45 0.54 -2.20
N ILE A 263 11.39 -0.17 -2.60
CA ILE A 263 10.63 -1.07 -1.71
C ILE A 263 11.07 -2.51 -1.98
N ASN A 264 12.03 -3.00 -1.20
CA ASN A 264 12.63 -4.33 -1.38
C ASN A 264 11.93 -5.42 -0.54
N LYS A 265 11.01 -5.04 0.34
CA LYS A 265 10.18 -5.94 1.16
C LYS A 265 8.75 -5.39 1.24
N PRO A 266 7.71 -6.25 1.23
CA PRO A 266 6.34 -5.82 1.45
C PRO A 266 6.19 -5.16 2.82
N ILE A 267 5.31 -4.15 2.90
CA ILE A 267 4.97 -3.52 4.17
C ILE A 267 4.14 -4.52 4.96
N CYS A 268 4.58 -4.83 6.18
CA CYS A 268 3.96 -5.82 7.05
C CYS A 268 3.25 -5.12 8.22
N PHE A 269 2.08 -5.62 8.59
CA PHE A 269 1.36 -5.22 9.79
C PHE A 269 0.94 -6.49 10.54
N GLU A 270 1.02 -6.47 11.87
CA GLU A 270 0.70 -7.61 12.72
C GLU A 270 -0.45 -7.28 13.66
N ASN A 271 -1.48 -8.13 13.69
CA ASN A 271 -2.57 -8.03 14.65
C ASN A 271 -2.65 -9.32 15.47
N ILE A 272 -2.48 -9.19 16.77
CA ILE A 272 -2.60 -10.28 17.72
C ILE A 272 -3.97 -10.19 18.38
N ILE A 273 -4.71 -11.28 18.39
CA ILE A 273 -6.05 -11.35 18.97
C ILE A 273 -6.06 -12.42 20.05
N LEU A 274 -6.42 -12.05 21.28
CA LEU A 274 -6.59 -12.98 22.40
C LEU A 274 -8.08 -13.18 22.66
N GLY A 275 -8.57 -14.37 22.33
CA GLY A 275 -9.95 -14.77 22.57
C GLY A 275 -10.17 -15.24 24.01
N GLU A 276 -9.27 -16.09 24.50
CA GLU A 276 -9.29 -16.67 25.85
C GLU A 276 -7.87 -16.77 26.41
N TYR A 277 -7.70 -16.35 27.65
CA TYR A 277 -6.39 -16.27 28.30
C TYR A 277 -6.54 -16.23 29.83
N GLU A 278 -5.48 -16.68 30.51
CA GLU A 278 -5.41 -16.75 31.96
C GLU A 278 -5.58 -15.35 32.59
N LYS A 279 -6.31 -15.27 33.71
CA LYS A 279 -6.54 -14.02 34.46
C LYS A 279 -7.19 -12.91 33.64
N MET A 280 -8.02 -13.27 32.65
CA MET A 280 -8.90 -12.33 31.94
C MET A 280 -9.66 -11.42 32.94
N PRO A 281 -9.58 -10.09 32.79
CA PRO A 281 -10.17 -9.16 33.76
C PRO A 281 -11.68 -9.06 33.57
N GLN A 282 -12.41 -8.61 34.60
CA GLN A 282 -13.83 -8.29 34.46
C GLN A 282 -14.02 -7.07 33.57
N ASN A 283 -13.27 -6.01 33.84
CA ASN A 283 -13.18 -4.82 33.02
C ASN A 283 -11.71 -4.41 32.84
N PHE A 284 -11.40 -3.67 31.78
CA PHE A 284 -10.02 -3.28 31.47
C PHE A 284 -9.37 -2.34 32.50
N ASN A 285 -10.16 -1.68 33.36
CA ASN A 285 -9.62 -0.82 34.41
C ASN A 285 -9.08 -1.65 35.60
N SER A 286 -9.51 -2.90 35.73
CA SER A 286 -9.17 -3.84 36.82
C SER A 286 -8.01 -4.79 36.47
N ILE A 287 -7.26 -4.53 35.40
CA ILE A 287 -6.13 -5.37 34.99
C ILE A 287 -5.06 -5.38 36.09
N SER A 288 -4.55 -6.57 36.44
CA SER A 288 -3.47 -6.70 37.43
C SER A 288 -2.17 -6.08 36.91
N LYS A 289 -1.32 -5.58 37.81
CA LYS A 289 -0.03 -4.95 37.45
C LYS A 289 0.79 -5.82 36.49
N ASP A 290 0.91 -7.09 36.81
CA ASP A 290 1.67 -8.08 36.05
C ASP A 290 1.15 -8.24 34.62
N MET A 291 -0.17 -8.21 34.46
CA MET A 291 -0.82 -8.31 33.15
C MET A 291 -0.62 -7.03 32.34
N LYS A 292 -0.63 -5.84 32.97
CA LYS A 292 -0.33 -4.57 32.26
C LYS A 292 1.06 -4.61 31.65
N GLU A 293 2.03 -5.08 32.42
CA GLU A 293 3.41 -5.28 31.96
C GLU A 293 3.45 -6.25 30.78
N ALA A 294 2.85 -7.44 30.94
CA ALA A 294 2.84 -8.46 29.90
C ALA A 294 2.23 -7.96 28.58
N LEU A 295 1.08 -7.30 28.62
CA LEU A 295 0.40 -6.73 27.45
C LEU A 295 1.23 -5.63 26.76
N PHE A 296 1.82 -4.73 27.56
CA PHE A 296 2.70 -3.68 27.04
C PHE A 296 3.86 -4.26 26.23
N PHE A 297 4.48 -5.31 26.74
CA PHE A 297 5.60 -5.99 26.08
C PHE A 297 5.19 -6.78 24.85
N ILE A 298 3.97 -7.31 24.78
CA ILE A 298 3.49 -7.99 23.54
C ILE A 298 3.49 -6.96 22.40
N VAL A 299 3.01 -5.76 22.69
CA VAL A 299 2.74 -4.72 21.68
C VAL A 299 3.97 -3.92 21.25
N ASN A 300 4.90 -3.62 22.18
CA ASN A 300 6.00 -2.66 21.94
C ASN A 300 7.37 -3.30 21.60
N ARG A 301 7.39 -4.57 21.17
CA ARG A 301 8.63 -5.24 20.78
C ARG A 301 9.11 -4.86 19.37
N PRO A 302 10.43 -5.03 19.07
CA PRO A 302 11.50 -5.56 19.92
C PRO A 302 12.02 -4.55 20.96
N TYR A 303 11.58 -3.30 20.91
CA TYR A 303 12.06 -2.18 21.72
C TYR A 303 11.63 -2.23 23.20
N GLY A 304 11.23 -3.39 23.70
CA GLY A 304 10.72 -3.58 25.05
C GLY A 304 11.78 -3.53 26.16
N TYR A 305 13.06 -3.76 25.86
CA TYR A 305 14.12 -3.66 26.89
C TYR A 305 14.50 -2.21 27.17
N LEU A 306 13.55 -1.42 27.66
CA LEU A 306 13.87 -0.24 28.46
C LEU A 306 14.11 -0.70 29.89
N ASN A 307 15.38 -0.92 30.19
CA ASN A 307 15.86 -1.00 31.56
C ASN A 307 15.32 0.23 32.30
N GLU A 308 14.47 0.00 33.31
CA GLU A 308 13.85 1.02 34.18
C GLU A 308 12.80 1.93 33.52
N ARG A 309 11.57 1.43 33.30
CA ARG A 309 10.39 2.28 33.11
C ARG A 309 9.46 2.27 34.32
N ASN A 310 8.96 3.46 34.63
CA ASN A 310 8.11 3.73 35.79
C ASN A 310 6.73 3.08 35.63
N LYS A 311 6.12 2.68 36.76
CA LYS A 311 4.75 2.13 36.84
C LYS A 311 3.73 2.97 36.03
N GLU A 312 3.94 4.27 35.92
CA GLU A 312 3.09 5.21 35.18
C GLU A 312 2.98 4.90 33.67
N ASP A 313 4.01 4.34 33.04
CA ASP A 313 3.99 4.09 31.59
C ASP A 313 3.05 2.93 31.23
N TYR A 314 2.99 1.90 32.08
CA TYR A 314 2.04 0.80 31.91
C TYR A 314 0.60 1.26 32.14
N GLU A 315 0.37 2.13 33.13
CA GLU A 315 -0.94 2.73 33.36
C GLU A 315 -1.39 3.57 32.16
N LYS A 316 -0.52 4.48 31.68
CA LYS A 316 -0.78 5.28 30.48
C LYS A 316 -1.08 4.41 29.26
N PHE A 317 -0.34 3.32 29.07
CA PHE A 317 -0.59 2.37 27.98
C PHE A 317 -2.00 1.76 28.09
N ILE A 318 -2.39 1.28 29.28
CA ILE A 318 -3.71 0.69 29.49
C ILE A 318 -4.83 1.71 29.31
N ASP A 319 -4.62 2.94 29.75
CA ASP A 319 -5.58 4.04 29.61
C ASP A 319 -5.66 4.56 28.18
N SER A 320 -4.56 4.48 27.42
CA SER A 320 -4.52 4.84 26.01
C SER A 320 -5.16 3.82 25.08
N ARG A 321 -5.72 2.72 25.58
CA ARG A 321 -6.37 1.72 24.71
C ARG A 321 -7.56 2.33 23.97
N TYR A 322 -7.87 1.78 22.81
CA TYR A 322 -9.13 2.05 22.14
C TYR A 322 -10.19 1.03 22.56
N ASN A 323 -11.30 1.51 23.14
CA ASN A 323 -12.44 0.64 23.44
C ASN A 323 -13.29 0.48 22.19
N ILE A 324 -13.14 -0.65 21.48
CA ILE A 324 -14.00 -0.99 20.33
C ILE A 324 -15.43 -1.23 20.82
N SER A 325 -15.56 -1.91 21.96
CA SER A 325 -16.82 -2.07 22.68
C SER A 325 -16.54 -2.12 24.19
N ARG A 326 -17.58 -2.28 25.01
CA ARG A 326 -17.41 -2.52 26.45
C ARG A 326 -16.64 -3.82 26.77
N TYR A 327 -16.55 -4.74 25.81
CA TYR A 327 -15.91 -6.05 26.00
C TYR A 327 -14.58 -6.20 25.27
N LEU A 328 -14.34 -5.38 24.25
CA LEU A 328 -13.23 -5.53 23.31
C LEU A 328 -12.36 -4.28 23.35
N GLY A 329 -11.12 -4.46 23.80
CA GLY A 329 -10.10 -3.43 23.87
C GLY A 329 -9.02 -3.67 22.83
N LEU A 330 -8.56 -2.60 22.19
CA LEU A 330 -7.44 -2.61 21.27
C LEU A 330 -6.30 -1.78 21.84
N PHE A 331 -5.11 -2.36 21.80
CA PHE A 331 -3.85 -1.75 22.21
C PHE A 331 -2.95 -1.66 20.97
N SER A 332 -2.24 -0.55 20.84
CA SER A 332 -1.37 -0.29 19.69
C SER A 332 0.05 0.05 20.13
N GLY A 333 1.02 -0.43 19.36
CA GLY A 333 2.43 -0.11 19.53
C GLY A 333 2.86 0.88 18.46
N THR A 334 4.15 1.20 18.41
CA THR A 334 4.67 2.18 17.45
C THR A 334 4.94 1.56 16.06
N MET A 335 5.30 0.27 15.99
CA MET A 335 5.88 -0.41 14.81
C MET A 335 4.86 -1.21 13.95
N GLY A 336 3.58 -0.82 13.92
CA GLY A 336 2.56 -1.50 13.10
C GLY A 336 2.10 -2.86 13.66
N ARG A 337 2.09 -2.95 15.00
CA ARG A 337 1.60 -4.10 15.75
C ARG A 337 0.42 -3.68 16.64
N THR A 338 -0.63 -4.49 16.67
CA THR A 338 -1.77 -4.34 17.59
C THR A 338 -2.00 -5.58 18.43
N LEU A 339 -2.59 -5.37 19.60
CA LEU A 339 -3.13 -6.42 20.44
C LEU A 339 -4.59 -6.13 20.73
N THR A 340 -5.47 -7.06 20.35
CA THR A 340 -6.89 -6.99 20.57
C THR A 340 -7.27 -8.07 21.57
N LEU A 341 -7.96 -7.72 22.66
CA LEU A 341 -8.32 -8.69 23.69
C LEU A 341 -9.70 -8.44 24.28
N TYR A 342 -10.37 -9.54 24.61
CA TYR A 342 -11.67 -9.53 25.28
C TYR A 342 -11.52 -9.43 26.79
N ASN A 343 -12.59 -8.98 27.48
CA ASN A 343 -12.77 -9.14 28.91
C ASN A 343 -13.85 -10.20 29.24
N LYS A 344 -13.99 -10.55 30.53
CA LYS A 344 -14.95 -11.60 30.96
C LYS A 344 -16.40 -11.25 30.70
N ASP A 345 -16.76 -9.97 30.62
CA ASP A 345 -18.12 -9.52 30.34
C ASP A 345 -18.60 -9.90 28.92
N TYR A 346 -17.72 -10.39 28.04
CA TYR A 346 -18.08 -10.87 26.70
C TYR A 346 -19.21 -11.92 26.68
N SER A 347 -19.37 -12.73 27.74
CA SER A 347 -20.48 -13.71 27.83
C SER A 347 -21.87 -13.08 27.77
N LEU A 348 -21.95 -11.74 27.80
CA LEU A 348 -23.16 -10.93 27.66
C LEU A 348 -23.41 -10.44 26.22
N ILE A 349 -22.61 -10.86 25.23
CA ILE A 349 -22.96 -10.65 23.81
C ILE A 349 -24.15 -11.57 23.47
N SER A 350 -25.12 -11.03 22.73
CA SER A 350 -26.32 -11.78 22.32
C SER A 350 -25.95 -13.06 21.58
N SER A 351 -26.66 -14.15 21.91
CA SER A 351 -26.56 -15.43 21.22
C SER A 351 -26.76 -15.26 19.71
N ASP A 352 -27.66 -14.38 19.26
CA ASP A 352 -27.89 -14.11 17.83
C ASP A 352 -26.64 -13.68 17.03
N VAL A 353 -25.63 -13.11 17.71
CA VAL A 353 -24.35 -12.68 17.11
C VAL A 353 -23.30 -13.79 17.20
N THR A 354 -23.26 -14.54 18.30
CA THR A 354 -22.32 -15.64 18.51
C THR A 354 -22.73 -16.91 17.77
N ASP A 355 -24.03 -17.15 17.59
CA ASP A 355 -24.59 -18.31 16.91
C ASP A 355 -24.34 -18.27 15.39
N LYS A 356 -24.08 -17.08 14.84
CA LYS A 356 -23.70 -16.89 13.43
C LYS A 356 -22.20 -17.03 13.20
N ILE A 357 -21.37 -16.85 14.24
CA ILE A 357 -19.91 -16.87 14.16
C ILE A 357 -19.35 -17.51 15.43
N PRO A 358 -18.91 -18.76 15.37
CA PRO A 358 -18.55 -19.53 16.56
C PRO A 358 -17.25 -19.09 17.24
N ASN A 359 -16.52 -18.11 16.68
CA ASN A 359 -15.16 -17.80 17.12
C ASN A 359 -14.96 -16.32 17.50
N LYS A 360 -14.69 -16.08 18.80
CA LYS A 360 -14.34 -14.77 19.37
C LYS A 360 -13.23 -14.07 18.57
N CYS A 361 -12.21 -14.81 18.16
CA CYS A 361 -11.09 -14.24 17.43
C CYS A 361 -11.51 -13.67 16.07
N ILE A 362 -12.48 -14.30 15.40
CA ILE A 362 -13.00 -13.86 14.11
C ILE A 362 -13.83 -12.58 14.27
N LEU A 363 -14.64 -12.47 15.32
CA LEU A 363 -15.37 -11.22 15.62
C LEU A 363 -14.45 -10.04 15.92
N ALA A 364 -13.33 -10.28 16.61
CA ALA A 364 -12.32 -9.25 16.82
C ALA A 364 -11.62 -8.88 15.51
N SER A 365 -11.29 -9.87 14.68
CA SER A 365 -10.68 -9.68 13.35
C SER A 365 -11.56 -8.83 12.44
N THR A 366 -12.88 -9.06 12.42
CA THR A 366 -13.82 -8.29 11.59
C THR A 366 -13.89 -6.82 12.02
N SER A 367 -13.62 -6.54 13.29
CA SER A 367 -13.62 -5.18 13.86
C SER A 367 -12.36 -4.38 13.51
N THR A 368 -11.26 -5.05 13.14
CA THR A 368 -9.96 -4.41 12.90
C THR A 368 -9.48 -4.50 11.45
N SER A 369 -9.88 -5.56 10.71
CA SER A 369 -9.38 -5.88 9.36
C SER A 369 -9.46 -4.72 8.38
N ALA A 370 -10.63 -4.10 8.22
CA ALA A 370 -10.81 -2.96 7.31
C ALA A 370 -9.84 -1.80 7.61
N ILE A 371 -9.64 -1.49 8.89
CA ILE A 371 -8.78 -0.37 9.31
C ILE A 371 -7.32 -0.69 9.04
N ILE A 372 -6.88 -1.90 9.36
CA ILE A 372 -5.52 -2.36 9.06
C ILE A 372 -5.25 -2.28 7.55
N LYS A 373 -6.21 -2.70 6.71
CA LYS A 373 -6.11 -2.57 5.25
C LYS A 373 -5.97 -1.11 4.82
N LEU A 374 -6.76 -0.18 5.37
CA LEU A 374 -6.63 1.25 5.07
C LEU A 374 -5.27 1.84 5.49
N LEU A 375 -4.79 1.46 6.68
CA LEU A 375 -3.49 1.86 7.19
C LEU A 375 -2.36 1.41 6.26
N LEU A 376 -2.41 0.16 5.79
CA LEU A 376 -1.47 -0.40 4.81
C LEU A 376 -1.52 0.30 3.45
N ILE A 377 -2.71 0.56 2.92
CA ILE A 377 -2.87 1.26 1.64
C ILE A 377 -2.30 2.68 1.74
N LYS A 378 -2.62 3.40 2.84
CA LYS A 378 -2.06 4.72 3.08
C LYS A 378 -0.54 4.67 3.16
N ARG A 379 0.03 3.78 4.00
CA ARG A 379 1.48 3.65 4.18
C ARG A 379 2.21 3.34 2.87
N THR A 380 1.71 2.37 2.11
CA THR A 380 2.31 2.00 0.81
C THR A 380 2.26 3.12 -0.23
N SER A 381 1.24 3.97 -0.19
CA SER A 381 1.08 5.07 -1.16
C SER A 381 2.25 6.06 -1.16
N TYR A 382 2.85 6.33 0.01
CA TYR A 382 3.96 7.29 0.18
C TYR A 382 5.30 6.66 0.59
N GLU A 383 5.38 5.35 0.85
CA GLU A 383 6.62 4.65 1.29
C GLU A 383 7.84 4.99 0.42
N HIS A 384 7.68 4.90 -0.90
CA HIS A 384 8.77 5.23 -1.84
C HIS A 384 9.28 6.66 -1.68
N ILE A 385 8.39 7.60 -1.35
CA ILE A 385 8.72 9.02 -1.17
C ILE A 385 9.55 9.20 0.09
N ILE A 386 9.24 8.48 1.16
CA ILE A 386 10.04 8.49 2.40
C ILE A 386 11.47 8.00 2.11
N ARG A 387 11.62 6.95 1.32
CA ARG A 387 12.94 6.38 0.99
C ARG A 387 13.73 7.20 -0.03
N GLU A 388 13.07 8.04 -0.82
CA GLU A 388 13.71 8.79 -1.89
C GLU A 388 14.59 9.93 -1.33
N VAL A 389 15.85 9.95 -1.74
CA VAL A 389 16.80 11.02 -1.43
C VAL A 389 16.78 12.02 -2.57
N LEU A 390 16.50 13.30 -2.27
CA LEU A 390 16.57 14.38 -3.24
C LEU A 390 18.03 14.62 -3.65
N THR A 391 18.30 14.52 -4.95
CA THR A 391 19.56 14.93 -5.56
C THR A 391 19.38 16.27 -6.29
N GLU A 392 20.47 16.99 -6.53
CA GLU A 392 20.46 18.27 -7.29
C GLU A 392 19.89 18.12 -8.72
N SER A 393 19.85 16.90 -9.27
CA SER A 393 19.37 16.59 -10.61
C SER A 393 17.85 16.36 -10.71
N CYS A 394 17.09 16.53 -9.64
CA CYS A 394 15.68 16.19 -9.61
C CYS A 394 14.82 17.25 -10.33
N SER A 395 14.02 16.83 -11.31
CA SER A 395 13.20 17.77 -12.10
C SER A 395 12.02 18.35 -11.30
N ILE A 396 11.66 19.62 -11.58
CA ILE A 396 10.46 20.28 -11.00
C ILE A 396 9.19 19.47 -11.22
N ARG A 397 9.05 18.86 -12.40
CA ARG A 397 7.91 18.00 -12.73
C ARG A 397 7.81 16.82 -11.78
N HIS A 398 8.93 16.13 -11.53
CA HIS A 398 8.98 15.01 -10.60
C HIS A 398 8.66 15.45 -9.16
N MET A 399 9.20 16.59 -8.71
CA MET A 399 8.86 17.14 -7.39
C MET A 399 7.37 17.47 -7.24
N ARG A 400 6.72 18.05 -8.27
CA ARG A 400 5.26 18.24 -8.28
C ARG A 400 4.50 16.91 -8.19
N GLU A 401 4.97 15.87 -8.85
CA GLU A 401 4.36 14.53 -8.78
C GLU A 401 4.49 13.91 -7.38
N LEU A 402 5.65 14.05 -6.72
CA LEU A 402 5.87 13.59 -5.35
C LEU A 402 4.99 14.36 -4.35
N GLN A 403 4.93 15.69 -4.45
CA GLN A 403 4.09 16.53 -3.59
C GLN A 403 2.61 16.14 -3.71
N LYS A 404 2.11 15.96 -4.95
CA LYS A 404 0.74 15.51 -5.20
C LYS A 404 0.45 14.15 -4.56
N LYS A 405 1.40 13.21 -4.59
CA LYS A 405 1.24 11.90 -3.96
C LYS A 405 1.15 12.00 -2.44
N ILE A 406 1.98 12.82 -1.78
CA ILE A 406 1.88 13.06 -0.33
C ILE A 406 0.50 13.63 0.01
N LEU A 407 0.09 14.72 -0.66
CA LEU A 407 -1.20 15.36 -0.42
C LEU A 407 -2.39 14.42 -0.69
N LEU A 408 -2.30 13.60 -1.73
CA LEU A 408 -3.31 12.57 -2.01
C LEU A 408 -3.37 11.53 -0.90
N ALA A 409 -2.23 11.14 -0.32
CA ALA A 409 -2.19 10.17 0.78
C ALA A 409 -2.74 10.74 2.09
N GLU A 410 -2.48 12.02 2.40
CA GLU A 410 -3.11 12.73 3.51
C GLU A 410 -4.63 12.80 3.35
N ASN A 411 -5.09 13.11 2.13
CA ASN A 411 -6.51 13.19 1.81
C ASN A 411 -7.17 11.83 1.53
N TYR A 412 -6.38 10.75 1.41
CA TYR A 412 -6.87 9.40 1.11
C TYR A 412 -7.90 8.94 2.14
N ASN A 413 -7.67 9.31 3.41
CA ASN A 413 -8.57 9.05 4.52
C ASN A 413 -9.91 9.77 4.33
N PHE A 414 -9.89 11.04 3.92
CA PHE A 414 -11.11 11.79 3.65
C PHE A 414 -11.88 11.24 2.45
N LEU A 415 -11.20 10.68 1.45
CA LEU A 415 -11.86 10.15 0.25
C LEU A 415 -12.49 8.77 0.49
N ASN A 416 -11.83 7.89 1.25
CA ASN A 416 -12.29 6.51 1.46
C ASN A 416 -13.08 6.31 2.74
N LEU A 417 -12.89 7.14 3.77
CA LEU A 417 -13.72 7.11 4.98
C LEU A 417 -14.97 8.01 4.86
N LYS A 418 -15.25 8.57 3.68
CA LYS A 418 -16.43 9.43 3.45
C LYS A 418 -17.74 8.68 3.66
N THR A 419 -17.75 7.39 3.39
CA THR A 419 -18.87 6.47 3.60
C THR A 419 -18.80 5.76 4.96
N SER A 420 -17.62 5.72 5.57
CA SER A 420 -17.36 5.10 6.88
C SER A 420 -17.64 6.08 8.03
N PHE A 421 -18.86 6.07 8.56
CA PHE A 421 -19.24 6.89 9.72
C PHE A 421 -18.92 6.19 11.06
N GLY A 422 -18.67 6.97 12.12
CA GLY A 422 -18.64 6.48 13.52
C GLY A 422 -17.32 5.88 13.99
N SER A 423 -17.39 4.71 14.63
CA SER A 423 -16.31 4.07 15.40
C SER A 423 -15.05 3.75 14.60
N ILE A 424 -15.16 3.55 13.29
CA ILE A 424 -14.04 3.14 12.43
C ILE A 424 -13.09 4.28 12.13
N LYS A 425 -13.62 5.46 11.82
CA LYS A 425 -12.80 6.66 11.62
C LYS A 425 -12.04 7.00 12.90
N ASN A 426 -12.69 6.87 14.05
CA ASN A 426 -12.07 7.10 15.35
C ASN A 426 -10.96 6.08 15.65
N LEU A 427 -11.21 4.79 15.39
CA LEU A 427 -10.21 3.75 15.58
C LEU A 427 -9.04 3.90 14.60
N TYR A 428 -9.32 4.26 13.34
CA TYR A 428 -8.28 4.58 12.36
C TYR A 428 -7.39 5.73 12.83
N ASN A 429 -7.99 6.87 13.22
CA ASN A 429 -7.25 8.04 13.70
C ASN A 429 -6.44 7.72 14.96
N HIS A 430 -7.02 6.91 15.85
CA HIS A 430 -6.35 6.43 17.05
C HIS A 430 -5.07 5.64 16.69
N LEU A 431 -5.18 4.66 15.80
CA LEU A 431 -4.04 3.86 15.36
C LEU A 431 -2.99 4.69 14.65
N GLU A 432 -3.41 5.55 13.72
CA GLU A 432 -2.48 6.44 12.98
C GLU A 432 -1.67 7.34 13.91
N ASN A 433 -2.28 7.89 14.96
CA ASN A 433 -1.59 8.78 15.90
C ASN A 433 -0.66 8.04 16.86
N ASN A 434 -0.96 6.79 17.20
CA ASN A 434 -0.18 6.01 18.17
C ASN A 434 0.95 5.18 17.52
N MET A 435 0.79 4.83 16.24
CA MET A 435 1.77 4.04 15.49
C MET A 435 2.84 4.92 14.82
N THR A 436 3.54 5.73 15.61
CA THR A 436 4.45 6.79 15.11
C THR A 436 5.62 6.28 14.27
N ASP A 437 6.14 5.09 14.56
CA ASP A 437 7.24 4.52 13.77
C ASP A 437 6.75 3.93 12.44
N PHE A 438 5.54 3.38 12.43
CA PHE A 438 4.89 2.90 11.21
C PHE A 438 4.40 4.09 10.34
N PHE A 439 3.94 5.17 10.98
CA PHE A 439 3.50 6.43 10.37
C PHE A 439 4.42 7.60 10.79
N PRO A 440 5.61 7.76 10.17
CA PRO A 440 6.57 8.83 10.46
C PRO A 440 6.08 10.15 9.86
N LYS A 441 5.02 10.69 10.47
CA LYS A 441 4.32 11.89 10.03
C LYS A 441 5.26 13.09 9.94
N ASP A 442 6.14 13.26 10.92
CA ASP A 442 7.12 14.34 10.95
C ASP A 442 8.05 14.31 9.73
N GLU A 443 8.43 13.12 9.27
CA GLU A 443 9.26 12.99 8.07
C GLU A 443 8.51 13.37 6.80
N LEU A 444 7.24 12.96 6.68
CA LEU A 444 6.37 13.33 5.57
C LEU A 444 6.13 14.84 5.53
N ASP A 445 5.78 15.44 6.67
CA ASP A 445 5.53 16.88 6.79
C ASP A 445 6.79 17.68 6.40
N ARG A 446 7.96 17.23 6.85
CA ARG A 446 9.25 17.82 6.47
C ARG A 446 9.47 17.75 4.95
N LYS A 447 9.22 16.60 4.32
CA LYS A 447 9.37 16.46 2.86
C LYS A 447 8.36 17.31 2.09
N LEU A 448 7.12 17.39 2.55
CA LEU A 448 6.08 18.22 1.96
C LEU A 448 6.46 19.70 2.00
N ASN A 449 6.95 20.19 3.13
CA ASN A 449 7.41 21.55 3.30
C ASN A 449 8.60 21.87 2.39
N LEU A 450 9.56 20.94 2.28
CA LEU A 450 10.71 21.08 1.39
C LEU A 450 10.29 21.18 -0.09
N TYR A 451 9.42 20.26 -0.56
CA TYR A 451 8.92 20.31 -1.93
C TYR A 451 8.17 21.63 -2.20
N THR A 452 7.35 22.06 -1.25
CA THR A 452 6.59 23.32 -1.37
C THR A 452 7.51 24.53 -1.46
N ALA A 453 8.57 24.59 -0.64
CA ALA A 453 9.54 25.67 -0.68
C ALA A 453 10.30 25.73 -2.02
N ILE A 454 10.75 24.58 -2.55
CA ILE A 454 11.46 24.52 -3.83
C ILE A 454 10.54 24.96 -4.99
N LEU A 455 9.31 24.46 -5.03
CA LEU A 455 8.35 24.79 -6.08
C LEU A 455 7.97 26.27 -6.08
N ASN A 456 7.78 26.87 -4.90
CA ASN A 456 7.50 28.30 -4.77
C ASN A 456 8.69 29.15 -5.23
N ASN A 457 9.92 28.73 -4.94
CA ASN A 457 11.13 29.43 -5.39
C ASN A 457 11.22 29.43 -6.92
N GLU A 458 11.01 28.28 -7.57
CA GLU A 458 11.02 28.17 -9.03
C GLU A 458 9.91 29.00 -9.69
N GLU A 459 8.70 29.00 -9.13
CA GLU A 459 7.60 29.84 -9.65
C GLU A 459 7.90 31.34 -9.53
N ASN A 460 8.58 31.77 -8.46
CA ASN A 460 9.03 33.15 -8.32
C ASN A 460 10.12 33.50 -9.35
N ILE A 461 11.09 32.61 -9.58
CA ILE A 461 12.13 32.78 -10.61
C ILE A 461 11.50 32.89 -12.01
N GLU A 462 10.49 32.06 -12.32
CA GLU A 462 9.77 32.14 -13.60
C GLU A 462 8.99 33.45 -13.75
N LYS A 463 8.31 33.90 -12.69
CA LYS A 463 7.62 35.20 -12.68
C LYS A 463 8.58 36.36 -12.90
N ASP A 464 9.73 36.36 -12.25
CA ASP A 464 10.76 37.39 -12.41
C ASP A 464 11.34 37.40 -13.83
N ARG A 465 11.57 36.21 -14.42
CA ARG A 465 12.00 36.08 -15.82
C ARG A 465 10.93 36.59 -16.78
N PHE A 466 9.66 36.25 -16.55
CA PHE A 466 8.54 36.73 -17.36
C PHE A 466 8.38 38.25 -17.25
N GLY A 467 8.38 38.80 -16.04
CA GLY A 467 8.35 40.24 -15.79
C GLY A 467 9.51 40.97 -16.46
N SER A 468 10.70 40.38 -16.43
CA SER A 468 11.88 40.90 -17.16
C SER A 468 11.66 40.92 -18.68
N ARG A 469 11.05 39.88 -19.26
CA ARG A 469 10.73 39.82 -20.70
C ARG A 469 9.68 40.85 -21.10
N VAL A 470 8.62 41.00 -20.30
CA VAL A 470 7.57 42.00 -20.53
C VAL A 470 8.15 43.42 -20.46
N SER A 471 9.02 43.69 -19.49
CA SER A 471 9.70 44.99 -19.36
C SER A 471 10.58 45.29 -20.58
N LEU A 472 11.37 44.32 -21.03
CA LEU A 472 12.18 44.46 -22.25
C LEU A 472 11.31 44.71 -23.48
N MET A 473 10.21 43.97 -23.64
CA MET A 473 9.27 44.16 -24.74
C MET A 473 8.62 45.55 -24.68
N GLY A 474 8.27 46.04 -23.49
CA GLY A 474 7.75 47.40 -23.29
C GLY A 474 8.74 48.47 -23.75
N VAL A 475 10.03 48.30 -23.43
CA VAL A 475 11.10 49.20 -23.92
C VAL A 475 11.18 49.14 -25.45
N ILE A 476 11.21 47.94 -26.04
CA ILE A 476 11.29 47.75 -27.50
C ILE A 476 10.08 48.37 -28.21
N VAL A 477 8.87 48.15 -27.71
CA VAL A 477 7.62 48.71 -28.27
C VAL A 477 7.62 50.24 -28.14
N THR A 478 8.03 50.78 -27.00
CA THR A 478 8.12 52.25 -26.80
C THR A 478 9.12 52.88 -27.77
N LEU A 479 10.25 52.21 -28.03
CA LEU A 479 11.20 52.65 -29.05
C LEU A 479 10.58 52.60 -30.45
N ILE A 480 9.99 51.47 -30.84
CA ILE A 480 9.44 51.27 -32.19
C ILE A 480 8.31 52.28 -32.49
N PHE A 481 7.38 52.50 -31.56
CA PHE A 481 6.23 53.40 -31.79
C PHE A 481 6.52 54.86 -31.43
N GLY A 482 7.48 55.10 -30.52
CA GLY A 482 7.94 56.44 -30.16
C GLY A 482 8.80 57.13 -31.24
N ILE A 483 9.39 56.35 -32.17
CA ILE A 483 10.19 56.86 -33.29
C ILE A 483 9.49 58.01 -34.02
N SER A 484 8.21 57.86 -34.39
CA SER A 484 7.47 58.87 -35.15
C SER A 484 7.17 60.17 -34.37
N GLY A 485 7.01 60.09 -33.05
CA GLY A 485 6.81 61.26 -32.19
C GLY A 485 8.11 62.00 -31.86
N ILE A 486 9.22 61.25 -31.76
CA ILE A 486 10.53 61.77 -31.43
C ILE A 486 11.18 62.41 -32.66
N GLU A 487 11.05 61.79 -33.83
CA GLU A 487 11.49 62.35 -35.12
C GLU A 487 10.86 63.74 -35.34
N ARG A 488 9.57 63.90 -35.03
CA ARG A 488 8.88 65.20 -35.02
C ARG A 488 9.41 66.18 -33.97
N LEU A 489 9.77 65.74 -32.77
CA LEU A 489 10.31 66.64 -31.73
C LEU A 489 11.74 67.11 -32.05
N THR A 490 12.55 66.27 -32.70
CA THR A 490 13.88 66.63 -33.21
C THR A 490 13.81 67.51 -34.45
N ASP A 491 12.89 67.23 -35.39
CA ASP A 491 12.72 68.06 -36.60
C ASP A 491 12.20 69.47 -36.27
N VAL A 492 11.42 69.61 -35.20
CA VAL A 492 10.88 70.91 -34.74
C VAL A 492 11.86 71.63 -33.78
N GLY A 493 13.06 71.08 -33.54
CA GLY A 493 14.17 71.77 -32.86
C GLY A 493 14.04 71.91 -31.33
N TYR A 494 13.11 71.20 -30.68
CA TYR A 494 12.88 71.33 -29.24
C TYR A 494 13.88 70.55 -28.36
N VAL A 495 14.63 69.60 -28.92
CA VAL A 495 15.61 68.80 -28.19
C VAL A 495 16.98 68.97 -28.84
N ASN A 496 17.87 69.75 -28.20
CA ASN A 496 19.26 69.88 -28.63
C ASN A 496 20.08 68.71 -28.07
N THR A 497 20.05 67.57 -28.77
CA THR A 497 20.79 66.34 -28.43
C THR A 497 22.30 66.55 -28.30
N SER A 498 22.85 67.54 -29.02
CA SER A 498 24.29 67.89 -28.93
C SER A 498 24.64 68.44 -27.54
N HIS A 499 23.77 69.28 -26.98
CA HIS A 499 23.93 69.82 -25.63
C HIS A 499 23.85 68.73 -24.55
N ILE A 500 23.04 67.69 -24.75
CA ILE A 500 22.94 66.55 -23.83
C ILE A 500 24.22 65.71 -23.86
N ILE A 501 24.76 65.45 -25.06
CA ILE A 501 25.99 64.66 -25.25
C ILE A 501 27.21 65.40 -24.69
N ASP A 502 27.34 66.69 -24.96
CA ASP A 502 28.45 67.49 -24.46
C ASP A 502 28.41 67.64 -22.93
N ASN A 503 27.22 67.67 -22.31
CA ASN A 503 27.07 67.64 -20.85
C ASN A 503 27.47 66.30 -20.23
N LEU A 504 27.25 65.17 -20.92
CA LEU A 504 27.51 63.82 -20.38
C LEU A 504 28.95 63.36 -20.62
N TYR A 505 29.56 63.76 -21.73
CA TYR A 505 30.83 63.21 -22.21
C TYR A 505 31.90 64.27 -22.50
N GLY A 506 31.65 65.52 -22.12
CA GLY A 506 32.58 66.63 -22.30
C GLY A 506 32.38 67.39 -23.62
N SER A 507 32.70 68.67 -23.62
CA SER A 507 32.56 69.56 -24.77
C SER A 507 33.50 69.16 -25.91
N GLY A 508 32.94 68.77 -27.06
CA GLY A 508 33.69 68.38 -28.26
C GLY A 508 33.32 66.99 -28.77
N THR A 509 32.77 66.15 -27.90
CA THR A 509 32.37 64.77 -28.20
C THR A 509 31.18 64.71 -29.15
N SER A 510 30.25 65.68 -29.08
CA SER A 510 29.10 65.75 -29.99
C SER A 510 29.52 66.03 -31.44
N ASN A 511 30.50 66.91 -31.66
CA ASN A 511 31.00 67.26 -32.98
C ASN A 511 31.76 66.11 -33.63
N GLU A 512 32.58 65.39 -32.85
CA GLU A 512 33.33 64.23 -33.33
C GLU A 512 32.38 63.07 -33.73
N LEU A 513 31.34 62.82 -32.92
CA LEU A 513 30.27 61.87 -33.25
C LEU A 513 29.48 62.30 -34.50
N LYS A 514 29.13 63.58 -34.63
CA LYS A 514 28.44 64.10 -35.84
C LYS A 514 29.27 63.88 -37.10
N MET A 515 30.57 64.18 -37.06
CA MET A 515 31.46 63.99 -38.21
C MET A 515 31.60 62.51 -38.58
N ASN A 516 31.67 61.61 -37.59
CA ASN A 516 31.69 60.17 -37.82
C ASN A 516 30.36 59.65 -38.40
N ILE A 517 29.22 60.18 -37.96
CA ILE A 517 27.90 59.82 -38.48
C ILE A 517 27.68 60.37 -39.90
N ILE A 518 28.17 61.57 -40.21
CA ILE A 518 28.17 62.14 -41.56
C ILE A 518 28.98 61.23 -42.49
N ASN A 519 30.19 60.84 -42.08
CA ASN A 519 31.02 59.91 -42.84
C ASN A 519 30.35 58.53 -43.02
N PHE A 520 29.65 58.03 -42.01
CA PHE A 520 28.88 56.78 -42.10
C PHE A 520 27.68 56.90 -43.05
N LYS A 521 26.90 57.99 -42.97
CA LYS A 521 25.74 58.28 -43.81
C LYS A 521 26.12 58.43 -45.29
N ASN A 522 27.26 59.05 -45.57
CA ASN A 522 27.81 59.17 -46.93
C ASN A 522 28.18 57.81 -47.56
N ASN A 523 28.38 56.76 -46.75
CA ASN A 523 28.65 55.40 -47.22
C ASN A 523 27.38 54.53 -47.39
N PHE A 524 26.20 55.03 -46.99
CA PHE A 524 24.94 54.29 -47.04
C PHE A 524 23.78 55.17 -47.55
N LEU A 525 23.51 55.11 -48.86
CA LEU A 525 22.45 55.85 -49.56
C LEU A 525 21.04 55.72 -48.92
N ALA A 526 20.76 54.63 -48.21
CA ALA A 526 19.48 54.41 -47.55
C ALA A 526 19.18 55.38 -46.37
N LEU A 527 20.17 56.15 -45.92
CA LEU A 527 20.06 57.05 -44.75
C LEU A 527 20.00 58.54 -45.13
N GLU A 528 19.98 58.87 -46.42
CA GLU A 528 20.15 60.24 -46.95
C GLU A 528 19.17 61.26 -46.34
N ASN A 529 17.93 60.83 -46.05
CA ASN A 529 16.86 61.68 -45.50
C ASN A 529 16.67 61.58 -43.96
N VAL A 530 17.50 60.79 -43.26
CA VAL A 530 17.38 60.62 -41.80
C VAL A 530 18.20 61.69 -41.08
N SER A 531 17.61 62.40 -40.10
CA SER A 531 18.35 63.46 -39.38
C SER A 531 19.51 62.89 -38.55
N ILE A 532 20.63 63.61 -38.50
CA ILE A 532 21.83 63.17 -37.75
C ILE A 532 21.52 63.09 -36.25
N ASP A 533 20.69 64.01 -35.75
CA ASP A 533 20.27 64.02 -34.35
C ASP A 533 19.36 62.84 -33.99
N PHE A 534 18.57 62.33 -34.94
CA PHE A 534 17.83 61.08 -34.77
C PHE A 534 18.74 59.85 -34.72
N ILE A 535 19.78 59.78 -35.57
CA ILE A 535 20.77 58.69 -35.53
C ILE A 535 21.55 58.72 -34.20
N LEU A 536 21.97 59.90 -33.74
CA LEU A 536 22.60 60.08 -32.43
C LEU A 536 21.70 59.63 -31.27
N TRP A 537 20.42 59.98 -31.33
CA TRP A 537 19.45 59.56 -30.33
C TRP A 537 19.23 58.05 -30.32
N LEU A 538 19.14 57.41 -31.50
CA LEU A 538 19.00 55.96 -31.63
C LEU A 538 20.23 55.23 -31.06
N ILE A 539 21.44 55.74 -31.31
CA ILE A 539 22.69 55.23 -30.73
C ILE A 539 22.68 55.40 -29.20
N LEU A 540 22.26 56.55 -28.68
CA LEU A 540 22.10 56.78 -27.23
C LEU A 540 21.10 55.81 -26.59
N CYS A 541 19.96 55.56 -27.23
CA CYS A 541 18.99 54.57 -26.77
C CYS A 541 19.58 53.16 -26.74
N ILE A 542 20.30 52.77 -27.80
CA ILE A 542 21.02 51.48 -27.84
C ILE A 542 22.05 51.40 -26.71
N PHE A 543 22.80 52.47 -26.46
CA PHE A 543 23.77 52.53 -25.35
C PHE A 543 23.10 52.45 -23.98
N VAL A 544 21.98 53.14 -23.74
CA VAL A 544 21.21 53.05 -22.48
C VAL A 544 20.66 51.64 -22.28
N ILE A 545 20.14 51.01 -23.34
CA ILE A 545 19.69 49.61 -23.32
C ILE A 545 20.86 48.69 -22.96
N ILE A 546 22.01 48.84 -23.62
CA ILE A 546 23.23 48.07 -23.35
C ILE A 546 23.75 48.33 -21.93
N PHE A 547 23.68 49.56 -21.43
CA PHE A 547 24.23 49.95 -20.13
C PHE A 547 23.37 49.44 -18.97
N PHE A 548 22.05 49.59 -19.05
CA PHE A 548 21.12 49.13 -18.00
C PHE A 548 20.85 47.62 -18.03
N TYR A 549 21.02 46.97 -19.19
CA TYR A 549 20.71 45.54 -19.36
C TYR A 549 21.92 44.71 -19.81
N LYS A 550 23.15 45.20 -19.59
CA LYS A 550 24.43 44.62 -20.06
C LYS A 550 24.52 43.10 -19.89
N ASP A 551 24.26 42.60 -18.69
CA ASP A 551 24.37 41.16 -18.39
C ASP A 551 23.21 40.31 -18.95
N LYS A 552 22.06 40.95 -19.22
CA LYS A 552 20.84 40.29 -19.70
C LYS A 552 20.77 40.25 -21.24
N ILE A 553 21.26 41.29 -21.92
CA ILE A 553 21.33 41.39 -23.40
C ILE A 553 22.30 40.37 -23.97
N VAL A 554 23.44 40.12 -23.33
CA VAL A 554 24.42 39.12 -23.79
C VAL A 554 23.81 37.71 -23.84
N ARG A 555 22.92 37.37 -22.90
CA ARG A 555 22.19 36.08 -22.93
C ARG A 555 21.13 36.06 -24.03
N SER A 556 20.31 37.09 -24.15
CA SER A 556 19.25 37.15 -25.16
C SER A 556 19.76 37.27 -26.61
N ILE A 557 20.88 37.96 -26.84
CA ILE A 557 21.56 37.99 -28.16
C ILE A 557 22.11 36.60 -28.51
N LYS A 558 22.60 35.84 -27.52
CA LYS A 558 23.07 34.46 -27.75
C LYS A 558 21.92 33.54 -28.18
N ASP A 559 20.75 33.67 -27.55
CA ASP A 559 19.56 32.90 -27.91
C ASP A 559 18.99 33.33 -29.29
N VAL A 560 18.95 34.63 -29.59
CA VAL A 560 18.52 35.16 -30.89
C VAL A 560 19.50 34.78 -32.01
N TYR A 561 20.80 34.76 -31.73
CA TYR A 561 21.82 34.30 -32.66
C TYR A 561 21.67 32.82 -33.01
N GLU A 562 21.38 31.95 -32.04
CA GLU A 562 21.11 30.53 -32.30
C GLU A 562 19.82 30.33 -33.12
N ILE A 563 18.77 31.13 -32.86
CA ILE A 563 17.53 31.11 -33.66
C ILE A 563 17.80 31.58 -35.10
N LEU A 564 18.54 32.67 -35.29
CA LEU A 564 18.91 33.18 -36.61
C LEU A 564 19.80 32.20 -37.38
N LYS A 565 20.72 31.52 -36.70
CA LYS A 565 21.56 30.48 -37.27
C LYS A 565 20.72 29.30 -37.78
N TYR A 566 19.71 28.90 -37.01
CA TYR A 566 18.76 27.85 -37.41
C TYR A 566 17.90 28.27 -38.61
N LEU A 567 17.42 29.52 -38.62
CA LEU A 567 16.67 30.12 -39.71
C LEU A 567 17.50 30.21 -41.00
N ILE A 568 18.76 30.62 -40.90
CA ILE A 568 19.69 30.66 -42.04
C ILE A 568 19.95 29.25 -42.56
N ILE A 569 20.12 28.26 -41.70
CA ILE A 569 20.28 26.86 -42.11
C ILE A 569 19.05 26.38 -42.88
N GLU A 570 17.83 26.61 -42.39
CA GLU A 570 16.61 26.18 -43.09
C GLU A 570 16.32 26.97 -44.37
N ILE A 571 16.60 28.27 -44.39
CA ILE A 571 16.53 29.07 -45.62
C ILE A 571 17.53 28.54 -46.65
N THR A 572 18.76 28.24 -46.22
CA THR A 572 19.79 27.67 -47.10
C THR A 572 19.39 26.29 -47.60
N ARG A 573 18.75 25.47 -46.75
CA ARG A 573 18.24 24.13 -47.10
C ARG A 573 17.08 24.19 -48.09
N TYR A 574 16.16 25.13 -47.88
CA TYR A 574 15.05 25.41 -48.79
C TYR A 574 15.56 25.84 -50.16
N PHE A 575 16.54 26.74 -50.22
CA PHE A 575 17.15 27.14 -51.50
C PHE A 575 17.96 26.01 -52.13
N LYS A 576 18.70 25.21 -51.36
CA LYS A 576 19.46 24.07 -51.90
C LYS A 576 18.55 23.00 -52.51
N ASN A 577 17.39 22.75 -51.92
CA ASN A 577 16.41 21.77 -52.45
C ASN A 577 15.63 22.30 -53.64
N LYS A 578 15.47 23.63 -53.79
CA LYS A 578 14.74 24.25 -54.90
C LYS A 578 15.59 24.46 -56.16
N PHE A 579 16.91 24.35 -56.05
CA PHE A 579 17.86 24.48 -57.19
C PHE A 579 18.48 23.15 -57.64
N ILE A 580 18.05 22.01 -57.07
CA ILE A 580 18.47 20.65 -57.48
C ILE A 580 17.29 19.82 -58.04
N SER A 581 16.06 20.34 -58.02
CA SER A 581 14.91 19.85 -58.80
C SER A 581 14.69 20.73 -60.02
#